data_AF-A0A1N6K6Z3-F1
#
_entry.id   AF-A0A1N6K6Z3-F1
#
_cell.length_a   1.000
_cell.length_b   1.000
_cell.length_c   1.000
_cell.angle_alpha   90.00
_cell.angle_beta   90.00
_cell.angle_gamma   90.00
#
_symmetry.space_group_name_H-M   'P 1'
#
loop_
_entity.id
_entity.type
_entity.pdbx_description
1 polymer ?
#
loop_
_entity_poly.entity_id
_entity_poly.type
_entity_poly.pdbx_seq_one_letter_code
_entity_poly.pdbx_strand_id
1 'polypeptide(L)' 'MRQGPSVRLIVSIEEGPLDSVGGIVELGGRKVGVWYYDAMESIVVTRAFRNKVVIGSAAEVVSQLRRLAIRR' A
#
# COMPACT_ATOMS: atom_id res chain seq x y z
N MET A 1 2.86 -15.83 20.72
CA MET A 1 2.85 -15.47 19.28
C MET A 1 3.22 -14.00 19.15
N ARG A 2 4.40 -13.65 18.61
CA ARG A 2 4.70 -12.23 18.33
C ARG A 2 3.86 -11.82 17.13
N GLN A 3 2.88 -10.94 17.32
CA GLN A 3 2.18 -10.32 16.19
C GLN A 3 3.22 -9.49 15.42
N GLY A 4 3.45 -9.85 14.15
CA GLY A 4 4.28 -9.07 13.25
C GLY A 4 3.67 -7.68 13.02
N PRO A 5 4.42 -6.74 12.43
CA PRO A 5 3.89 -5.40 12.21
C PRO A 5 2.66 -5.46 11.29
N SER A 6 1.57 -4.80 11.72
CA SER A 6 0.33 -4.73 10.93
C SER A 6 0.52 -3.81 9.73
N VAL A 7 0.18 -4.29 8.54
CA VAL A 7 0.18 -3.53 7.28
C VAL A 7 -1.25 -3.36 6.82
N ARG A 8 -1.65 -2.12 6.53
CA ARG A 8 -2.99 -1.77 6.04
C ARG A 8 -2.90 -0.82 4.85
N LEU A 9 -3.76 -1.05 3.85
CA LEU A 9 -4.09 -0.08 2.82
C LEU A 9 -5.33 0.67 3.32
N ILE A 10 -5.18 1.96 3.60
CA ILE A 10 -6.27 2.80 4.08
C ILE A 10 -6.67 3.70 2.92
N VAL A 11 -7.95 3.70 2.56
CA VAL A 11 -8.50 4.59 1.53
C VAL A 11 -8.53 6.01 2.09
N SER A 12 -7.99 6.97 1.34
CA SER A 12 -8.11 8.41 1.62
C SER A 12 -8.29 9.15 0.30
N ILE A 13 -9.29 10.04 0.26
CA ILE A 13 -9.71 10.75 -0.96
C ILE A 13 -8.81 11.98 -1.21
N GLU A 14 -7.77 12.21 -0.41
CA GLU A 14 -7.03 13.48 -0.43
C GLU A 14 -6.03 13.62 -1.58
N GLU A 15 -5.48 12.55 -2.15
CA GLU A 15 -4.44 12.67 -3.20
C GLU A 15 -4.47 11.49 -4.20
N GLY A 16 -5.09 11.71 -5.36
CA GLY A 16 -5.07 10.77 -6.49
C GLY A 16 -5.47 11.48 -7.80
N PRO A 17 -5.14 10.91 -8.98
CA PRO A 17 -5.67 11.37 -10.25
C PRO A 17 -7.21 11.45 -10.22
N LEU A 18 -7.81 12.39 -10.96
CA LEU A 18 -9.24 12.30 -11.27
C LEU A 18 -9.50 10.90 -11.84
N ASP A 19 -10.49 10.21 -11.28
CA ASP A 19 -10.88 8.83 -11.61
C ASP A 19 -10.06 7.69 -10.97
N SER A 20 -9.22 7.97 -9.95
CA SER A 20 -8.51 6.94 -9.18
C SER A 20 -8.89 6.94 -7.70
N VAL A 21 -9.13 5.76 -7.12
CA VAL A 21 -9.27 5.60 -5.66
C VAL A 21 -7.89 5.43 -5.06
N GLY A 22 -7.51 6.29 -4.11
CA GLY A 22 -6.20 6.25 -3.49
C GLY A 22 -6.23 6.19 -1.96
N GLY A 23 -5.04 6.23 -1.38
CA GLY A 23 -4.90 6.39 0.05
C GLY A 23 -3.49 6.15 0.58
N ILE A 24 -3.39 5.79 1.85
CA ILE A 24 -2.12 5.64 2.56
C ILE A 24 -1.79 4.19 2.86
N VAL A 25 -0.49 3.88 2.90
CA VAL A 25 0.03 2.63 3.45
C VAL A 25 0.40 2.88 4.90
N GLU A 26 -0.20 2.11 5.81
CA GLU A 26 0.09 2.18 7.24
C GLU A 26 0.89 0.95 7.68
N LEU A 27 1.96 1.18 8.45
CA LEU A 27 2.75 0.16 9.13
C LEU A 27 2.78 0.45 10.62
N GLY A 28 2.10 -0.40 11.42
CA GLY A 28 2.06 -0.24 12.88
C GLY A 28 1.55 1.12 13.34
N GLY A 29 0.51 1.66 12.70
CA GLY A 29 -0.07 2.97 13.02
C GLY A 29 0.64 4.18 12.41
N ARG A 30 1.68 3.98 11.58
CA ARG A 30 2.42 5.08 10.93
C ARG A 30 2.22 5.07 9.42
N LYS A 31 1.95 6.25 8.85
CA LYS A 31 1.99 6.48 7.39
C LYS A 31 3.41 6.24 6.89
N VAL A 32 3.56 5.31 5.96
CA VAL A 32 4.85 4.89 5.40
C VAL A 32 4.86 4.89 3.87
N GLY A 33 3.75 5.28 3.25
CA GLY A 33 3.63 5.39 1.80
C GLY A 33 2.21 5.78 1.39
N VAL A 34 1.98 5.80 0.09
CA VAL A 34 0.68 6.03 -0.53
C VAL A 34 0.39 4.91 -1.54
N TRP A 35 -0.86 4.73 -1.91
CA TRP A 35 -1.27 3.81 -2.95
C TRP A 35 -2.40 4.42 -3.77
N TYR A 36 -2.55 3.94 -5.00
CA TYR A 36 -3.71 4.22 -5.83
C TYR A 36 -4.16 2.94 -6.54
N TYR A 37 -5.45 2.86 -6.81
CA TYR A 37 -6.07 1.84 -7.62
C TYR A 37 -6.22 2.36 -9.04
N ASP A 38 -5.61 1.65 -9.98
CA ASP A 38 -5.81 1.86 -11.41
C ASP A 38 -7.00 1.02 -11.87
N ALA A 39 -8.08 1.70 -12.26
CA ALA A 39 -9.32 1.05 -12.66
C ALA A 39 -9.23 0.41 -14.06
N MET A 40 -8.36 0.90 -14.94
CA MET A 40 -8.22 0.33 -16.30
C MET A 40 -7.54 -1.05 -16.22
N GLU A 41 -6.48 -1.14 -15.46
CA GLU A 41 -5.69 -2.36 -15.31
C GLU A 41 -6.15 -3.24 -14.13
N SER A 42 -7.10 -2.74 -13.31
CA SER A 42 -7.57 -3.41 -12.08
C SER A 42 -6.45 -3.78 -11.10
N ILE A 43 -5.47 -2.89 -10.93
CA ILE A 43 -4.29 -3.09 -10.08
C ILE A 43 -4.18 -2.02 -8.99
N VAL A 44 -3.54 -2.39 -7.88
CA VAL A 44 -3.08 -1.46 -6.84
C VAL A 44 -1.61 -1.16 -7.08
N VAL A 45 -1.27 0.13 -7.06
CA VAL A 45 0.10 0.62 -7.16
C VAL A 45 0.46 1.36 -5.88
N THR A 46 1.52 0.94 -5.19
CA THR A 46 2.04 1.67 -4.03
C THR A 46 3.17 2.58 -4.45
N ARG A 47 3.08 3.86 -4.11
CA ARG A 47 4.19 4.81 -4.21
C ARG A 47 4.77 5.05 -2.80
N ALA A 48 6.09 5.12 -2.72
CA ALA A 48 6.84 5.53 -1.52
C ALA A 48 6.90 4.58 -0.31
N PHE A 49 6.54 3.29 -0.40
CA PHE A 49 6.87 2.35 0.69
C PHE A 49 8.37 1.99 0.65
N ARG A 50 9.17 2.62 1.51
CA ARG A 50 10.65 2.47 1.54
C ARG A 50 11.31 2.68 0.17
N ASN A 51 10.86 3.69 -0.59
CA ASN A 51 11.31 3.97 -1.97
C ASN A 51 11.14 2.82 -2.97
N LYS A 52 10.30 1.83 -2.66
CA LYS A 52 9.93 0.76 -3.58
C LYS A 52 8.53 0.99 -4.12
N VAL A 53 8.35 0.60 -5.38
CA VAL A 53 7.05 0.52 -6.03
C VAL A 53 6.62 -0.94 -6.01
N VAL A 54 5.40 -1.20 -5.53
CA VAL A 54 4.79 -2.53 -5.51
C VAL A 54 3.51 -2.42 -6.31
N ILE A 55 3.31 -3.36 -7.23
CA ILE A 55 2.20 -3.39 -8.18
C ILE A 55 1.60 -4.80 -8.15
N GLY A 56 0.27 -4.88 -8.23
CA GLY A 56 -0.47 -6.13 -8.36
C GLY A 56 -1.89 -6.01 -7.83
N SER A 57 -2.56 -7.13 -7.63
CA SER A 57 -3.82 -7.16 -6.90
C SER A 57 -3.62 -6.66 -5.46
N ALA A 58 -4.70 -6.20 -4.81
CA ALA A 58 -4.65 -5.74 -3.42
C ALA A 58 -4.03 -6.80 -2.48
N ALA A 59 -4.33 -8.08 -2.68
CA ALA A 59 -3.79 -9.18 -1.89
C ALA A 59 -2.27 -9.37 -2.09
N GLU A 60 -1.81 -9.30 -3.35
CA GLU A 60 -0.38 -9.40 -3.68
C GLU A 60 0.40 -8.22 -3.11
N VAL A 61 -0.13 -7.00 -3.26
CA VAL A 61 0.47 -5.79 -2.71
C VAL A 61 0.61 -5.90 -1.19
N VAL A 62 -0.45 -6.28 -0.47
CA VAL A 62 -0.40 -6.47 0.99
C VAL A 62 0.63 -7.54 1.38
N SER A 63 0.68 -8.67 0.66
CA SER A 63 1.65 -9.74 0.90
C SER A 63 3.09 -9.25 0.72
N GLN A 64 3.38 -8.51 -0.35
CA GLN A 64 4.70 -7.97 -0.63
C GLN A 64 5.11 -6.90 0.40
N LEU A 65 4.21 -5.99 0.76
CA LEU A 65 4.46 -4.98 1.80
C LEU A 65 4.77 -5.62 3.15
N ARG A 66 4.06 -6.70 3.54
CA ARG A 66 4.37 -7.47 4.76
C ARG A 66 5.79 -8.04 4.72
N ARG A 67 6.21 -8.64 3.59
CA ARG A 67 7.58 -9.16 3.45
C ARG A 67 8.63 -8.06 3.57
N LEU A 68 8.38 -6.91 2.95
CA LEU A 68 9.28 -5.75 3.01
C LEU A 68 9.33 -5.13 4.41
N ALA A 69 8.22 -5.13 5.16
CA ALA A 69 8.18 -4.64 6.53
C ALA A 69 9.05 -5.48 7.50
N ILE A 70 9.12 -6.79 7.27
CA ILE A 70 9.85 -7.74 8.13
C ILE A 70 11.36 -7.69 7.86
N ARG A 71 11.79 -7.49 6.61
CA ARG A 71 13.21 -7.34 6.27
C ARG A 71 13.69 -5.96 6.76
N ARG A 72 14.30 -5.89 7.94
CA ARG A 72 14.98 -4.67 8.44
C ARG A 72 16.21 -4.37 7.62
#